data_AF-A0A3C1GSX7-F1
#
_entry.id   AF-A0A3C1GSX7-F1
#
_cell.length_a   1.000
_cell.length_b   1.000
_cell.length_c   1.000
_cell.angle_alpha   90.00
_cell.angle_beta   90.00
_cell.angle_gamma   90.00
#
_symmetry.space_group_name_H-M   'P 1'
#
loop_
_entity.id
_entity.type
_entity.pdbx_description
1 polymer ?
#
loop_
_entity_poly.entity_id
_entity_poly.type
_entity_poly.pdbx_seq_one_letter_code
_entity_poly.pdbx_strand_id
1 'polypeptide(L)'
;MRKIALFLGAMSVATVGFCGVGQFSGDTTCYVYKQDKLQKKLTCQYDGAEGAAMSYAFRQVDYNLPGSGKMATSNSADYDDNGNHTGWTTTVNDEPAIIRYREPSSKKVVSQTYAESGKEVLQCYLSTTSQWEICAE
;
A
#
# COMPACT_ATOMS: atom_id res chain seq x y z
N MET A 1 -18.53 -14.44 -61.13
CA MET A 1 -19.21 -14.54 -59.82
C MET A 1 -18.58 -15.65 -58.99
N ARG A 2 -17.83 -15.31 -57.93
CA ARG A 2 -17.47 -16.20 -56.81
C ARG A 2 -17.33 -15.32 -55.57
N LYS A 3 -18.26 -15.46 -54.63
CA LYS A 3 -18.27 -14.76 -53.34
C LYS A 3 -17.32 -15.50 -52.41
N ILE A 4 -16.26 -14.86 -51.94
CA ILE A 4 -15.45 -15.35 -50.82
C ILE A 4 -15.88 -14.53 -49.61
N ALA A 5 -16.53 -15.20 -48.66
CA ALA A 5 -17.00 -14.61 -47.42
C ALA A 5 -15.79 -14.23 -46.55
N LEU A 6 -15.69 -12.95 -46.21
CA LEU A 6 -14.78 -12.47 -45.18
C LEU A 6 -15.38 -12.85 -43.82
N PHE A 7 -14.83 -13.88 -43.18
CA PHE A 7 -15.12 -14.16 -41.77
C PHE A 7 -14.35 -13.13 -40.92
N LEU A 8 -15.02 -12.03 -40.59
CA LEU A 8 -14.63 -11.15 -39.49
C LEU A 8 -14.84 -11.92 -38.18
N GLY A 9 -13.81 -12.62 -37.74
CA GLY A 9 -13.73 -13.14 -36.38
C GLY A 9 -13.56 -11.96 -35.42
N ALA A 10 -14.66 -11.51 -34.82
CA ALA A 10 -14.63 -10.58 -33.70
C ALA A 10 -13.96 -11.27 -32.51
N MET A 11 -12.65 -11.04 -32.33
CA MET A 11 -12.02 -11.28 -31.03
C MET A 11 -12.53 -10.20 -30.09
N SER A 12 -13.56 -10.55 -29.31
CA SER A 12 -13.94 -9.79 -28.13
C SER A 12 -12.81 -9.90 -27.11
N VAL A 13 -11.89 -8.93 -27.15
CA VAL A 13 -10.96 -8.69 -26.04
C VAL A 13 -11.83 -8.17 -24.90
N ALA A 14 -12.13 -9.03 -23.93
CA ALA A 14 -12.69 -8.59 -22.67
C ALA A 14 -11.61 -7.72 -22.00
N THR A 15 -11.68 -6.42 -22.22
CA THR A 15 -10.91 -5.44 -21.46
C THR A 15 -11.45 -5.49 -20.04
N VAL A 16 -10.82 -6.28 -19.17
CA VAL A 16 -10.88 -5.98 -17.74
C VAL A 16 -10.33 -4.56 -17.61
N GLY A 17 -11.21 -3.62 -17.34
CA GLY A 17 -10.88 -2.20 -17.26
C GLY A 17 -9.97 -1.99 -16.06
N PHE A 18 -8.65 -2.06 -16.28
CA PHE A 18 -7.71 -1.49 -15.33
C PHE A 18 -7.89 0.01 -15.37
N CYS A 19 -8.46 0.59 -14.31
CA CYS A 19 -8.57 2.03 -14.14
C CYS A 19 -7.22 2.60 -13.69
N GLY A 20 -6.18 2.43 -14.52
CA GLY A 20 -4.84 2.98 -14.31
C GLY A 20 -4.05 2.31 -13.18
N VAL A 21 -2.75 2.15 -13.41
CA VAL A 21 -1.77 1.87 -12.35
C VAL A 21 -0.83 3.06 -12.33
N GLY A 22 -0.76 3.75 -11.20
CA GLY A 22 0.22 4.78 -10.92
C GLY A 22 1.48 4.15 -10.32
N GLN A 23 2.65 4.59 -10.78
CA GLN A 23 3.93 4.27 -10.17
C GLN A 23 4.56 5.55 -9.66
N PHE A 24 5.17 5.48 -8.48
CA PHE A 24 5.81 6.61 -7.83
C PHE A 24 7.06 6.14 -7.10
N SER A 25 8.07 6.99 -7.01
CA SER A 25 9.33 6.66 -6.36
C SER A 25 9.96 7.91 -5.79
N GLY A 26 10.80 7.75 -4.78
CA GLY A 26 11.55 8.87 -4.22
C GLY A 26 12.36 8.50 -3.00
N ASP A 27 12.79 9.53 -2.28
CA ASP A 27 13.49 9.40 -1.00
C ASP A 27 12.61 9.94 0.12
N THR A 28 12.66 9.30 1.28
CA THR A 28 11.96 9.70 2.50
C THR A 28 12.81 9.38 3.72
N THR A 29 12.42 9.87 4.90
CA THR A 29 12.97 9.39 6.17
C THR A 29 12.14 8.23 6.68
N CYS A 30 12.73 7.04 6.73
CA CYS A 30 12.13 5.86 7.35
C CYS A 30 12.47 5.80 8.85
N TYR A 31 11.46 5.46 9.64
CA TYR A 31 11.59 5.08 11.05
C TYR A 31 11.16 3.63 11.19
N VAL A 32 12.09 2.77 11.61
CA VAL A 32 11.85 1.34 11.78
C VAL A 32 11.86 1.01 13.26
N TYR A 33 10.77 0.41 13.74
CA TYR A 33 10.59 0.02 15.13
C TYR A 33 10.47 -1.49 15.26
N LYS A 34 10.87 -1.99 16.44
CA LYS A 34 10.60 -3.36 16.90
C LYS A 34 10.01 -3.27 18.29
N GLN A 35 8.79 -3.76 18.48
CA GLN A 35 8.10 -3.72 19.78
C GLN A 35 8.15 -2.30 20.40
N ASP A 36 7.72 -1.29 19.63
CA ASP A 36 7.71 0.14 19.98
C ASP A 36 9.08 0.81 20.22
N LYS A 37 10.19 0.08 20.12
CA LYS A 37 11.55 0.66 20.23
C LYS A 37 12.09 0.99 18.85
N LEU A 38 12.51 2.24 18.67
CA LEU A 38 13.19 2.69 17.45
C LEU A 38 14.48 1.89 17.26
N GLN A 39 14.56 1.16 16.16
CA GLN A 39 15.75 0.42 15.76
C GLN A 39 16.61 1.25 14.83
N LYS A 40 15.97 1.94 13.87
CA LYS A 40 16.66 2.70 12.83
C LYS A 40 15.89 3.95 12.45
N LYS A 41 16.63 5.04 12.25
CA LYS A 41 16.18 6.25 11.55
C LYS A 41 17.17 6.48 10.41
N LEU A 42 16.69 6.50 9.18
CA LEU A 42 17.54 6.63 8.00
C LEU A 42 16.76 7.21 6.83
N THR A 43 17.48 7.87 5.92
CA THR A 43 16.97 8.12 4.58
C THR A 43 16.83 6.78 3.86
N CYS A 44 15.67 6.55 3.26
CA CYS A 44 15.34 5.34 2.52
C CYS A 44 14.77 5.74 1.15
N GLN A 45 15.09 4.93 0.16
CA GLN A 45 14.45 4.99 -1.15
C GLN A 45 13.15 4.21 -1.08
N TYR A 46 12.11 4.68 -1.76
CA TYR A 46 10.90 3.91 -1.94
C TYR A 46 10.49 3.85 -3.41
N ASP A 47 9.93 2.70 -3.77
CA ASP A 47 9.22 2.48 -5.02
C ASP A 47 7.81 2.03 -4.66
N GLY A 48 6.80 2.66 -5.26
CA GLY A 48 5.42 2.40 -4.95
C GLY A 48 4.57 2.26 -6.20
N ALA A 49 3.49 1.51 -6.05
CA ALA A 49 2.46 1.37 -7.04
C ALA A 49 1.09 1.51 -6.38
N GLU A 50 0.17 2.18 -7.05
CA GLU A 50 -1.21 2.28 -6.64
C GLU A 50 -2.12 2.09 -7.85
N GLY A 51 -3.31 1.57 -7.62
CA GLY A 51 -4.25 1.35 -8.69
C GLY A 51 -5.59 0.87 -8.17
N ALA A 52 -6.55 0.85 -9.07
CA ALA A 52 -7.88 0.36 -8.79
C ALA A 52 -8.46 -0.38 -9.99
N ALA A 53 -9.30 -1.36 -9.68
CA ALA A 53 -10.24 -2.01 -10.57
C ALA A 53 -11.62 -1.97 -9.92
N MET A 54 -12.65 -2.45 -10.62
CA MET A 54 -14.01 -2.48 -10.08
C MET A 54 -14.10 -3.27 -8.76
N SER A 55 -13.33 -4.34 -8.62
CA SER A 55 -13.38 -5.25 -7.47
C SER A 55 -12.32 -4.99 -6.40
N TYR A 56 -11.35 -4.09 -6.62
CA TYR A 56 -10.33 -3.80 -5.62
C TYR A 56 -9.61 -2.47 -5.85
N ALA A 57 -9.06 -1.90 -4.79
CA ALA A 57 -8.09 -0.81 -4.83
C ALA A 57 -6.85 -1.20 -4.02
N PHE A 58 -5.67 -0.76 -4.43
CA PHE A 58 -4.45 -1.08 -3.72
C PHE A 58 -3.43 0.07 -3.73
N ARG A 59 -2.57 0.06 -2.72
CA ARG A 59 -1.33 0.81 -2.65
C ARG A 59 -0.25 -0.08 -2.06
N GLN A 60 0.85 -0.21 -2.77
CA GLN A 60 2.03 -0.97 -2.38
C GLN A 60 3.24 -0.06 -2.38
N VAL A 61 4.11 -0.21 -1.38
CA VAL A 61 5.36 0.55 -1.27
C VAL A 61 6.47 -0.35 -0.75
N ASP A 62 7.54 -0.46 -1.53
CA ASP A 62 8.79 -1.10 -1.18
C ASP A 62 9.80 -0.07 -0.71
N TYR A 63 10.16 -0.13 0.57
CA TYR A 63 11.20 0.72 1.17
C TYR A 63 12.54 0.00 1.13
N ASN A 64 13.50 0.54 0.40
CA ASN A 64 14.89 0.12 0.44
C ASN A 64 15.60 0.83 1.59
N LEU A 65 16.05 0.05 2.57
CA LEU A 65 16.67 0.52 3.80
C LEU A 65 18.18 0.26 3.75
N PRO A 66 19.03 1.28 3.49
CA PRO A 66 20.47 1.12 3.45
C PRO A 66 21.04 0.32 4.63
N GLY A 67 21.84 -0.71 4.33
CA GLY A 67 22.47 -1.59 5.33
C GLY A 67 21.49 -2.48 6.12
N SER A 68 20.22 -2.56 5.71
CA SER A 68 19.15 -3.18 6.49
C SER A 68 18.21 -4.08 5.69
N GLY A 69 18.30 -4.04 4.36
CA GLY A 69 17.44 -4.81 3.47
C GLY A 69 16.25 -3.99 2.99
N LYS A 70 15.11 -4.64 2.81
CA LYS A 70 13.87 -4.00 2.35
C LYS A 70 12.75 -4.21 3.35
N MET A 71 11.79 -3.28 3.38
CA MET A 71 10.49 -3.49 3.99
C MET A 71 9.41 -3.16 2.97
N ALA A 72 8.50 -4.09 2.72
CA ALA A 72 7.38 -3.91 1.81
C ALA A 72 6.10 -3.65 2.61
N THR A 73 5.27 -2.73 2.14
CA THR A 73 3.94 -2.49 2.71
C THR A 73 2.90 -2.62 1.60
N SER A 74 1.75 -3.21 1.93
CA SER A 74 0.59 -3.25 1.04
C SER A 74 -0.65 -2.90 1.82
N ASN A 75 -1.51 -2.09 1.22
CA ASN A 75 -2.87 -1.86 1.66
C ASN A 75 -3.80 -2.08 0.48
N SER A 76 -4.85 -2.88 0.66
CA SER A 76 -5.87 -3.06 -0.35
C SER A 76 -7.27 -3.08 0.25
N ALA A 77 -8.22 -2.60 -0.54
CA ALA A 77 -9.65 -2.71 -0.30
C ALA A 77 -10.27 -3.60 -1.37
N ASP A 78 -11.18 -4.47 -0.96
CA ASP A 78 -11.96 -5.33 -1.86
C ASP A 78 -13.41 -4.84 -1.94
N TYR A 79 -14.03 -5.01 -3.10
CA TYR A 79 -15.41 -4.60 -3.38
C TYR A 79 -16.20 -5.73 -4.04
N ASP A 80 -17.48 -5.86 -3.68
CA ASP A 80 -18.41 -6.77 -4.37
C ASP A 80 -18.88 -6.20 -5.72
N ASP A 81 -19.63 -6.99 -6.48
CA ASP A 81 -20.18 -6.60 -7.78
C ASP A 81 -21.14 -5.39 -7.72
N ASN A 82 -21.65 -5.06 -6.53
CA ASN A 82 -22.50 -3.88 -6.30
C ASN A 82 -21.69 -2.64 -5.88
N GLY A 83 -20.37 -2.76 -5.79
CA GLY A 83 -19.47 -1.70 -5.32
C GLY A 83 -19.45 -1.53 -3.79
N ASN A 84 -20.02 -2.47 -3.02
CA ASN A 84 -19.91 -2.43 -1.57
C ASN A 84 -18.52 -2.90 -1.14
N HIS A 85 -17.92 -2.17 -0.21
CA HIS A 85 -16.65 -2.56 0.39
C HIS A 85 -16.80 -3.85 1.22
N THR A 86 -16.03 -4.89 0.88
CA THR A 86 -16.11 -6.21 1.53
C THR A 86 -14.96 -6.50 2.50
N GLY A 87 -13.82 -5.80 2.40
CA GLY A 87 -12.69 -6.08 3.27
C GLY A 87 -11.47 -5.20 3.02
N TRP A 88 -10.66 -5.05 4.07
CA TRP A 88 -9.35 -4.41 4.02
C TRP A 88 -8.26 -5.45 4.28
N THR A 89 -7.21 -5.43 3.48
CA THR A 89 -5.97 -6.16 3.76
C THR A 89 -4.85 -5.15 3.95
N THR A 90 -4.04 -5.34 4.99
CA THR A 90 -2.83 -4.54 5.22
C THR A 90 -1.70 -5.49 5.60
N THR A 91 -0.54 -5.35 4.97
CA THR A 91 0.62 -6.21 5.23
C THR A 91 1.91 -5.40 5.36
N VAL A 92 2.86 -5.98 6.09
CA VAL A 92 4.27 -5.58 6.13
C VAL A 92 5.10 -6.83 5.89
N ASN A 93 5.92 -6.85 4.84
CA ASN A 93 6.68 -8.04 4.43
C ASN A 93 5.80 -9.30 4.33
N ASP A 94 4.62 -9.16 3.70
CA ASP A 94 3.61 -10.20 3.55
C ASP A 94 2.99 -10.74 4.86
N GLU A 95 3.35 -10.17 6.01
CA GLU A 95 2.72 -10.50 7.29
C GLU A 95 1.51 -9.58 7.55
N PRO A 96 0.43 -10.10 8.16
CA PRO A 96 -0.73 -9.28 8.53
C PRO A 96 -0.31 -8.08 9.40
N ALA A 97 -0.75 -6.89 9.02
CA ALA A 97 -0.38 -5.65 9.67
C ALA A 97 -1.58 -4.75 9.95
N ILE A 98 -1.39 -3.80 10.87
CA ILE A 98 -2.35 -2.74 11.16
C ILE A 98 -1.73 -1.38 10.86
N ILE A 99 -2.59 -0.43 10.49
CA ILE A 99 -2.22 0.99 10.47
C ILE A 99 -2.14 1.49 11.91
N ARG A 100 -1.03 2.15 12.22
CA ARG A 100 -0.78 2.81 13.50
C ARG A 100 -0.34 4.24 13.22
N TYR A 101 -0.68 5.14 14.14
CA TYR A 101 -0.30 6.55 14.01
C TYR A 101 0.69 6.95 15.10
N ARG A 102 1.66 7.77 14.73
CA ARG A 102 2.61 8.39 15.67
C ARG A 102 2.61 9.90 15.52
N GLU A 103 2.86 10.61 16.61
CA GLU A 103 3.09 12.06 16.54
C GLU A 103 4.46 12.33 15.88
N PRO A 104 4.57 13.23 14.88
CA PRO A 104 5.82 13.47 14.18
C PRO A 104 6.95 13.99 15.09
N SER A 105 6.65 14.84 16.08
CA SER A 105 7.70 15.41 16.94
C SER A 105 8.23 14.40 17.96
N SER A 106 7.33 13.73 18.70
CA SER A 106 7.71 12.83 19.80
C SER A 106 7.85 11.36 19.41
N LYS A 107 7.36 10.98 18.21
CA LYS A 107 7.24 9.60 17.72
C LYS A 107 6.44 8.65 18.63
N LYS A 108 5.70 9.21 19.58
CA LYS A 108 4.80 8.42 20.45
C LYS A 108 3.60 7.95 19.65
N VAL A 109 3.15 6.73 19.95
CA VAL A 109 1.90 6.19 19.41
C VAL A 109 0.74 7.06 19.87
N VAL A 110 -0.14 7.42 18.94
CA VAL A 110 -1.36 8.19 19.20
C VAL A 110 -2.58 7.38 18.80
N SER A 111 -3.75 7.74 19.36
CA SER A 111 -5.00 7.07 19.04
C SER A 111 -5.50 7.42 17.64
N GLN A 112 -6.39 6.59 17.10
CA GLN A 112 -7.08 6.89 15.85
C GLN A 112 -7.88 8.21 15.92
N THR A 113 -8.56 8.48 17.03
CA THR A 113 -9.25 9.76 17.24
C THR A 113 -8.31 10.97 17.18
N TYR A 114 -7.05 10.81 17.62
CA TYR A 114 -6.03 11.86 17.44
C TYR A 114 -5.67 12.05 15.97
N ALA A 115 -5.47 10.96 15.22
CA ALA A 115 -5.19 11.02 13.79
C ALA A 115 -6.35 11.65 12.99
N GLU A 116 -7.60 11.40 13.39
CA GLU A 116 -8.80 11.97 12.77
C GLU A 116 -9.09 13.40 13.22
N SER A 117 -8.37 13.93 14.21
CA SER A 117 -8.59 15.28 14.75
C SER A 117 -8.05 16.43 13.87
N GLY A 118 -7.46 16.11 12.71
CA GLY A 118 -6.82 17.07 11.81
C GLY A 118 -5.41 17.49 12.24
N LYS A 119 -4.86 16.86 13.28
CA LYS A 119 -3.45 17.03 13.69
C LYS A 119 -2.54 16.24 12.77
N GLU A 120 -1.33 16.76 12.59
CA GLU A 120 -0.29 16.06 11.84
C GLU A 120 0.07 14.75 12.53
N VAL A 121 0.06 13.67 11.76
CA VAL A 121 0.42 12.32 12.20
C VAL A 121 1.29 11.65 11.17
N LEU A 122 2.18 10.80 11.66
CA LEU A 122 2.95 9.88 10.85
C LEU A 122 2.19 8.55 10.79
N GLN A 123 1.77 8.15 9.59
CA GLN A 123 1.16 6.85 9.36
C GLN A 123 2.25 5.76 9.31
N CYS A 124 2.03 4.70 10.08
CA CYS A 124 2.95 3.59 10.24
C CYS A 124 2.21 2.28 9.97
N TYR A 125 2.97 1.26 9.54
CA TYR A 125 2.46 -0.09 9.32
C TYR A 125 3.16 -1.03 10.30
N LEU A 126 2.39 -1.63 11.22
CA LEU A 126 2.89 -2.57 12.21
C LEU A 126 2.47 -3.98 11.85
N SER A 127 3.43 -4.89 11.63
CA SER A 127 3.15 -6.32 11.57
C SER A 127 2.62 -6.80 12.92
N THR A 128 1.46 -7.45 12.89
CA THR A 128 0.86 -8.13 14.05
C THR A 128 1.57 -9.43 14.40
N THR A 129 2.34 -10.00 13.47
CA THR A 129 3.09 -11.24 13.65
C THR A 129 4.48 -10.97 14.20
N SER A 130 5.35 -10.33 13.41
CA SER A 130 6.72 -10.08 13.82
C SER A 130 6.87 -8.88 14.73
N GLN A 131 5.89 -7.98 14.86
CA GLN A 131 6.02 -6.73 15.63
C GLN A 131 7.10 -5.77 15.09
N TRP A 132 7.46 -5.92 13.81
CA TRP A 132 8.21 -4.91 13.06
C TRP A 132 7.24 -3.84 12.54
N GLU A 133 7.68 -2.59 12.61
CA GLU A 133 6.90 -1.44 12.17
C GLU A 133 7.75 -0.50 11.34
N ILE A 134 7.17 0.04 10.27
CA ILE A 134 7.78 1.08 9.43
C ILE A 134 6.87 2.29 9.32
N CYS A 135 7.47 3.47 9.43
CA CYS A 135 6.85 4.76 9.18
C CYS A 135 7.71 5.56 8.20
N ALA A 136 7.10 6.32 7.28
CA ALA A 136 7.81 7.14 6.30
C ALA A 136 7.26 8.59 6.29
N GLU A 137 8.15 9.58 6.27
CA GLU A 137 7.86 11.04 6.32
C GLU A 137 7.92 11.73 4.96
#